data_AF-F9Q0Y5-F1
#
_entry.id   AF-F9Q0Y5-F1
#
_cell.length_a   1.000
_cell.length_b   1.000
_cell.length_c   1.000
_cell.angle_alpha   90.00
_cell.angle_beta   90.00
_cell.angle_gamma   90.00
#
_symmetry.space_group_name_H-M   'P 1'
#
loop_
_entity.id
_entity.type
_entity.pdbx_description
1 polymer ?
#
loop_
_entity_poly.entity_id
_entity_poly.type
_entity_poly.pdbx_seq_one_letter_code
_entity_poly.pdbx_strand_id
1 'polypeptide(L)'
;MIATSTVATAFMARRALEQAVHWIYSHDSYLEAPYRATLSSLVWDDDFREIVDPELHRQIVLLIRWGNHAAHGGEIKEREAILALHHLYQFVNFIDYCYSNEFVERYFDEQLLPLSANIKFRETPQSMAKLQNSLSDLPDFDEQMASQSLAVQETYTEKRETAALRQDVSFHIDQLSESETRKLFIDIDLRLAGWTFEENCCVEVAVHGLKHGTGTGYCDYVLYGKNGKVLAIVEAKKASVNPEVGEVQVKEYAEVLEKQIGYRPICFITNGLKHYILDGVNRRQIAGFYSQEELQLLMDRRHLQKPLEDISSKIRDDISGRYYQKHAITSVCEAFSNNRRQALLVMATGSGKTRTAVSLVDILSRHNWVKNVLF
;
A
#
# COMPACT_ATOMS: atom_id res chain seq x y z
N MET A 1 17.44 3.25 -21.09
CA MET A 1 17.64 3.37 -19.63
C MET A 1 17.75 2.03 -18.93
N ILE A 2 17.01 1.00 -19.33
CA ILE A 2 17.16 -0.33 -18.69
C ILE A 2 18.57 -0.90 -18.83
N ALA A 3 19.27 -0.59 -19.93
CA ALA A 3 20.69 -0.90 -20.14
C ALA A 3 21.64 -0.32 -19.08
N THR A 4 21.23 0.75 -18.39
CA THR A 4 22.08 1.58 -17.53
C THR A 4 21.64 1.57 -16.07
N SER A 5 20.34 1.52 -15.78
CA SER A 5 19.80 1.60 -14.41
C SER A 5 18.38 1.02 -14.32
N THR A 6 18.20 0.01 -13.48
CA THR A 6 16.88 -0.59 -13.18
C THR A 6 15.99 0.38 -12.41
N VAL A 7 16.58 1.14 -11.46
CA VAL A 7 15.89 2.12 -10.62
C VAL A 7 15.35 3.28 -11.47
N ALA A 8 16.19 3.90 -12.30
CA ALA A 8 15.74 4.98 -13.19
C ALA A 8 14.69 4.49 -14.20
N THR A 9 14.79 3.23 -14.65
CA THR A 9 13.79 2.64 -15.55
C THR A 9 12.42 2.58 -14.89
N ALA A 10 12.30 2.02 -13.69
CA ALA A 10 11.02 1.96 -12.98
C ALA A 10 10.48 3.36 -12.63
N PHE A 11 11.35 4.27 -12.19
CA PHE A 11 10.98 5.66 -11.90
C PHE A 11 10.41 6.38 -13.14
N MET A 12 11.11 6.28 -14.27
CA MET A 12 10.70 6.95 -15.51
C MET A 12 9.49 6.27 -16.15
N ALA A 13 9.35 4.95 -16.00
CA ALA A 13 8.15 4.24 -16.44
C ALA A 13 6.90 4.71 -15.69
N ARG A 14 7.00 4.90 -14.35
CA ARG A 14 5.93 5.51 -13.57
C ARG A 14 5.64 6.95 -14.00
N ARG A 15 6.67 7.76 -14.27
CA ARG A 15 6.50 9.14 -14.74
C ARG A 15 5.84 9.22 -16.13
N ALA A 16 6.12 8.26 -17.01
CA ALA A 16 5.44 8.14 -18.30
C ALA A 16 3.99 7.69 -18.14
N LEU A 17 3.73 6.74 -17.24
CA LEU A 17 2.38 6.35 -16.85
C LEU A 17 1.58 7.55 -16.33
N GLU A 18 2.18 8.40 -15.49
CA GLU A 18 1.52 9.60 -14.96
C GLU A 18 1.04 10.54 -16.06
N GLN A 19 1.90 10.82 -17.04
CA GLN A 19 1.53 11.63 -18.21
C GLN A 19 0.44 10.97 -19.05
N ALA A 20 0.50 9.65 -19.22
CA ALA A 20 -0.49 8.91 -19.99
C ALA A 20 -1.86 8.93 -19.29
N VAL A 21 -1.92 8.78 -17.96
CA VAL A 21 -3.15 8.91 -17.18
C VAL A 21 -3.70 10.34 -17.24
N HIS A 22 -2.86 11.37 -17.08
CA HIS A 22 -3.30 12.76 -17.22
C HIS A 22 -3.82 13.05 -18.64
N TRP A 23 -3.20 12.47 -19.67
CA TRP A 23 -3.67 12.58 -21.03
C TRP A 23 -5.08 12.00 -21.19
N ILE A 24 -5.33 10.80 -20.68
CA ILE A 24 -6.66 10.17 -20.74
C ILE A 24 -7.71 11.05 -20.03
N TYR A 25 -7.46 11.49 -18.80
CA TYR A 25 -8.39 12.37 -18.06
C TYR A 25 -8.68 13.69 -18.79
N SER A 26 -7.67 14.28 -19.44
CA SER A 26 -7.86 15.53 -20.19
C SER A 26 -8.58 15.35 -21.53
N HIS A 27 -8.67 14.12 -22.06
CA HIS A 27 -9.22 13.84 -23.38
C HIS A 27 -10.51 13.00 -23.35
N ASP A 28 -10.86 12.31 -22.27
CA ASP A 28 -12.10 11.53 -22.19
C ASP A 28 -13.10 12.23 -21.25
N SER A 29 -14.22 12.69 -21.81
CA SER A 29 -15.26 13.41 -21.06
C SER A 29 -16.01 12.52 -20.05
N TYR A 30 -15.84 11.19 -20.11
CA TYR A 30 -16.38 10.26 -19.12
C TYR A 30 -15.68 10.38 -17.76
N LEU A 31 -14.42 10.82 -17.75
CA LEU A 31 -13.60 10.80 -16.55
C LEU A 31 -13.62 12.15 -15.84
N GLU A 32 -14.24 12.19 -14.66
CA GLU A 32 -14.21 13.36 -13.80
C GLU A 32 -13.02 13.32 -12.83
N ALA A 33 -12.31 14.45 -12.71
CA ALA A 33 -11.17 14.51 -11.80
C ALA A 33 -11.61 14.45 -10.33
N PRO A 34 -11.03 13.56 -9.51
CA PRO A 34 -11.33 13.52 -8.07
C PRO A 34 -10.75 14.76 -7.36
N TYR A 35 -11.28 15.09 -6.18
CA TYR A 35 -10.90 16.27 -5.39
C TYR A 35 -9.38 16.47 -5.22
N ARG A 36 -8.61 15.38 -5.19
CA ARG A 36 -7.15 15.42 -5.21
C ARG A 36 -6.67 14.62 -6.42
N ALA A 37 -6.04 15.27 -7.40
CA ALA A 37 -5.55 14.63 -8.62
C ALA A 37 -4.09 14.16 -8.50
N THR A 38 -3.82 13.20 -7.62
CA THR A 38 -2.55 12.46 -7.64
C THR A 38 -2.67 11.25 -8.55
N LEU A 39 -1.58 10.76 -9.13
CA LEU A 39 -1.60 9.52 -9.93
C LEU A 39 -2.33 8.36 -9.24
N SER A 40 -2.10 8.17 -7.93
CA SER A 40 -2.79 7.10 -7.19
C SER A 40 -4.29 7.34 -7.07
N SER A 41 -4.74 8.57 -6.81
CA SER A 41 -6.19 8.82 -6.71
C SER A 41 -6.88 8.71 -8.06
N LEU A 42 -6.25 9.14 -9.16
CA LEU A 42 -6.77 8.96 -10.52
C LEU A 42 -6.91 7.49 -10.88
N VAL A 43 -5.88 6.68 -10.64
CA VAL A 43 -5.93 5.24 -10.99
C VAL A 43 -6.92 4.45 -10.12
N TRP A 44 -7.20 4.89 -8.89
CA TRP A 44 -8.15 4.23 -7.99
C TRP A 44 -9.57 4.78 -8.07
N ASP A 45 -9.78 5.81 -8.87
CA ASP A 45 -11.10 6.37 -9.15
C ASP A 45 -12.04 5.32 -9.74
N ASP A 46 -13.35 5.47 -9.52
CA ASP A 46 -14.34 4.51 -10.00
C ASP A 46 -14.46 4.60 -11.54
N ASP A 47 -14.52 5.81 -12.11
CA ASP A 47 -14.70 6.00 -13.56
C ASP A 47 -13.50 5.43 -14.35
N PHE A 48 -12.28 5.63 -13.84
CA PHE A 48 -11.08 5.04 -14.44
C PHE A 48 -11.08 3.51 -14.41
N ARG A 49 -11.55 2.92 -13.31
CA ARG A 49 -11.63 1.45 -13.15
C ARG A 49 -12.72 0.81 -13.98
N GLU A 50 -13.74 1.56 -14.39
CA GLU A 50 -14.78 1.07 -15.28
C GLU A 50 -14.30 0.97 -16.72
N ILE A 51 -13.38 1.85 -17.14
CA ILE A 51 -12.86 1.83 -18.52
C ILE A 51 -11.61 0.95 -18.69
N VAL A 52 -10.88 0.66 -17.61
CA VAL A 52 -9.65 -0.16 -17.64
C VAL A 52 -9.92 -1.59 -17.19
N ASP A 53 -9.44 -2.58 -17.94
CA ASP A 53 -9.54 -3.99 -17.56
C ASP A 53 -8.91 -4.25 -16.17
N PRO A 54 -9.53 -5.07 -15.30
CA PRO A 54 -9.03 -5.35 -13.96
C PRO A 54 -7.58 -5.87 -13.91
N GLU A 55 -7.12 -6.64 -14.91
CA GLU A 55 -5.75 -7.10 -14.97
C GLU A 55 -4.79 -5.97 -15.32
N LEU A 56 -5.13 -5.15 -16.32
CA LEU A 56 -4.33 -3.98 -16.68
C LEU A 56 -4.24 -3.01 -15.49
N HIS A 57 -5.33 -2.83 -14.74
CA HIS A 57 -5.34 -2.05 -13.50
C HIS A 57 -4.32 -2.59 -12.48
N ARG A 58 -4.28 -3.91 -12.25
CA ARG A 58 -3.28 -4.53 -11.36
C ARG A 58 -1.84 -4.23 -11.82
N GLN A 59 -1.58 -4.29 -13.12
CA GLN A 59 -0.28 -3.99 -13.70
C GLN A 59 0.14 -2.53 -13.50
N ILE A 60 -0.80 -1.59 -13.68
CA ILE A 60 -0.61 -0.16 -13.40
C ILE A 60 -0.26 0.04 -11.92
N VAL A 61 -0.99 -0.61 -11.00
CA VAL A 61 -0.72 -0.49 -9.56
C VAL A 61 0.68 -1.00 -9.19
N LEU A 62 1.13 -2.13 -9.75
CA LEU A 62 2.50 -2.64 -9.55
C LEU A 62 3.54 -1.63 -10.06
N LEU A 63 3.34 -1.09 -11.26
CA LEU A 63 4.23 -0.08 -11.83
C LEU A 63 4.33 1.16 -10.93
N ILE A 64 3.21 1.64 -10.37
CA ILE A 64 3.21 2.76 -9.42
C ILE A 64 4.03 2.40 -8.17
N ARG A 65 3.84 1.20 -7.60
CA ARG A 65 4.56 0.76 -6.40
C ARG A 65 6.07 0.67 -6.64
N TRP A 66 6.51 0.09 -7.77
CA TRP A 66 7.93 0.05 -8.13
C TRP A 66 8.50 1.46 -8.39
N GLY A 67 7.76 2.31 -9.11
CA GLY A 67 8.20 3.68 -9.36
C GLY A 67 8.30 4.52 -8.09
N ASN A 68 7.40 4.33 -7.12
CA ASN A 68 7.49 4.95 -5.79
C ASN A 68 8.71 4.45 -5.02
N HIS A 69 8.92 3.13 -4.98
CA HIS A 69 10.09 2.54 -4.33
C HIS A 69 11.39 3.07 -4.94
N ALA A 70 11.46 3.15 -6.27
CA ALA A 70 12.58 3.72 -7.02
C ALA A 70 12.82 5.20 -6.70
N ALA A 71 11.76 6.02 -6.66
CA ALA A 71 11.85 7.45 -6.35
C ALA A 71 12.48 7.71 -4.97
N HIS A 72 12.21 6.84 -3.99
CA HIS A 72 12.81 6.90 -2.66
C HIS A 72 14.20 6.25 -2.57
N GLY A 73 14.81 5.88 -3.70
CA GLY A 73 16.12 5.24 -3.77
C GLY A 73 16.11 3.77 -3.34
N GLY A 74 14.95 3.13 -3.37
CA GLY A 74 14.78 1.71 -3.16
C GLY A 74 15.36 0.88 -4.30
N GLU A 75 15.72 -0.36 -3.99
CA GLU A 75 16.31 -1.27 -4.96
C GLU A 75 15.25 -1.89 -5.86
N ILE A 76 15.50 -1.86 -7.17
CA ILE A 76 14.65 -2.48 -8.18
C ILE A 76 15.44 -3.58 -8.88
N LYS A 77 14.91 -4.80 -8.85
CA LYS A 77 15.52 -5.95 -9.52
C LYS A 77 15.34 -5.84 -11.04
N GLU A 78 16.20 -6.51 -11.81
CA GLU A 78 16.13 -6.49 -13.27
C GLU A 78 14.76 -6.93 -13.81
N ARG A 79 14.22 -8.05 -13.30
CA ARG A 79 12.88 -8.53 -13.66
C ARG A 79 11.79 -7.49 -13.35
N GLU A 80 11.90 -6.76 -12.24
CA GLU A 80 10.94 -5.72 -11.86
C GLU A 80 11.02 -4.51 -12.79
N ALA A 81 12.21 -4.12 -13.23
CA ALA A 81 12.39 -3.05 -14.21
C ALA A 81 11.87 -3.45 -15.61
N ILE A 82 12.07 -4.71 -16.02
CA ILE A 82 11.50 -5.26 -17.26
C ILE A 82 9.97 -5.23 -17.17
N LEU A 83 9.40 -5.72 -16.06
CA LEU A 83 7.96 -5.73 -15.84
C LEU A 83 7.37 -4.32 -15.75
N ALA A 84 8.10 -3.35 -15.19
CA ALA A 84 7.68 -1.96 -15.18
C ALA A 84 7.52 -1.39 -16.60
N LEU A 85 8.47 -1.70 -17.50
CA LEU A 85 8.36 -1.33 -18.92
C LEU A 85 7.24 -2.07 -19.63
N HIS A 86 7.11 -3.38 -19.37
CA HIS A 86 6.05 -4.21 -19.91
C HIS A 86 4.66 -3.67 -19.53
N HIS A 87 4.43 -3.35 -18.26
CA HIS A 87 3.15 -2.81 -17.79
C HIS A 87 2.86 -1.41 -18.36
N LEU A 88 3.88 -0.56 -18.50
CA LEU A 88 3.73 0.71 -19.20
C LEU A 88 3.35 0.48 -20.67
N TYR A 89 4.01 -0.46 -21.35
CA TYR A 89 3.72 -0.79 -22.74
C TYR A 89 2.29 -1.28 -22.92
N GLN A 90 1.84 -2.21 -22.07
CA GLN A 90 0.46 -2.72 -22.04
C GLN A 90 -0.54 -1.56 -21.89
N PHE A 91 -0.26 -0.60 -21.01
CA PHE A 91 -1.11 0.58 -20.83
C PHE A 91 -1.11 1.53 -22.03
N VAL A 92 0.05 1.78 -22.65
CA VAL A 92 0.12 2.61 -23.87
C VAL A 92 -0.57 1.92 -25.05
N ASN A 93 -0.45 0.60 -25.16
CA ASN A 93 -1.15 -0.19 -26.18
C ASN A 93 -2.67 -0.17 -25.96
N PHE A 94 -3.13 -0.17 -24.70
CA PHE A 94 -4.53 0.06 -24.35
C PHE A 94 -5.02 1.45 -24.78
N ILE A 95 -4.22 2.51 -24.58
CA ILE A 95 -4.54 3.86 -25.07
C ILE A 95 -4.68 3.86 -26.60
N ASP A 96 -3.75 3.22 -27.31
CA ASP A 96 -3.81 3.07 -28.77
C ASP A 96 -5.08 2.31 -29.18
N TYR A 97 -5.41 1.21 -28.49
CA TYR A 97 -6.63 0.43 -28.74
C TYR A 97 -7.91 1.27 -28.58
N CYS A 98 -8.03 2.03 -27.49
CA CYS A 98 -9.23 2.82 -27.19
C CYS A 98 -9.36 4.08 -28.05
N TYR A 99 -8.28 4.82 -28.27
CA TYR A 99 -8.38 6.19 -28.76
C TYR A 99 -7.82 6.40 -30.17
N SER A 100 -7.19 5.39 -30.77
CA SER A 100 -6.72 5.48 -32.16
C SER A 100 -7.82 5.20 -33.18
N ASN A 101 -7.64 5.78 -34.37
CA ASN A 101 -8.52 5.51 -35.51
C ASN A 101 -8.26 4.10 -36.08
N GLU A 102 -6.99 3.68 -36.09
CA GLU A 102 -6.55 2.39 -36.61
C GLU A 102 -5.64 1.73 -35.57
N PHE A 103 -6.15 0.68 -34.92
CA PHE A 103 -5.37 -0.10 -33.97
C PHE A 103 -4.73 -1.29 -34.69
N VAL A 104 -3.45 -1.50 -34.43
CA VAL A 104 -2.72 -2.71 -34.79
C VAL A 104 -2.21 -3.33 -33.51
N GLU A 105 -2.59 -4.58 -33.25
CA GLU A 105 -2.15 -5.29 -32.06
C GLU A 105 -0.63 -5.49 -32.10
N ARG A 106 0.04 -5.11 -31.01
CA ARG A 106 1.48 -5.25 -30.83
C ARG A 106 1.76 -5.89 -29.47
N TYR A 107 2.87 -6.63 -29.41
CA TYR A 107 3.28 -7.37 -28.23
C TYR A 107 4.61 -6.85 -27.70
N PHE A 108 4.80 -6.94 -26.39
CA PHE A 108 6.05 -6.57 -25.75
C PHE A 108 7.08 -7.69 -25.95
N ASP A 109 8.19 -7.37 -26.61
CA ASP A 109 9.29 -8.32 -26.80
C ASP A 109 10.47 -7.97 -25.88
N GLU A 110 10.66 -8.77 -24.84
CA GLU A 110 11.78 -8.63 -23.90
C GLU A 110 13.15 -8.77 -24.58
N GLN A 111 13.25 -9.48 -25.71
CA GLN A 111 14.52 -9.71 -26.43
C GLN A 111 15.04 -8.44 -27.11
N LEU A 112 14.17 -7.46 -27.37
CA LEU A 112 14.55 -6.17 -27.93
C LEU A 112 15.15 -5.22 -26.89
N LEU A 113 15.06 -5.57 -25.60
CA LEU A 113 15.62 -4.74 -24.54
C LEU A 113 17.14 -4.82 -24.58
N PRO A 114 17.85 -3.67 -24.53
CA PRO A 114 19.30 -3.63 -24.47
C PRO A 114 19.79 -4.02 -23.07
N LEU A 115 19.58 -5.27 -22.66
CA LEU A 115 20.04 -5.79 -21.38
C LEU A 115 21.57 -5.91 -21.43
N SER A 116 22.26 -5.12 -20.61
CA SER A 116 23.72 -5.21 -20.51
C SER A 116 24.08 -6.20 -19.41
N ALA A 117 25.04 -7.10 -19.65
CA ALA A 117 25.56 -8.01 -18.63
C ALA A 117 26.27 -7.29 -17.45
N ASN A 118 26.33 -5.95 -17.48
CA ASN A 118 27.06 -5.09 -16.56
C ASN A 118 26.16 -3.92 -16.12
N ILE A 119 24.96 -4.19 -15.58
CA ILE A 119 24.22 -3.18 -14.81
C ILE A 119 25.00 -2.93 -13.50
N LYS A 120 26.02 -2.08 -13.57
CA LYS A 120 26.94 -1.79 -12.46
C LYS A 120 26.49 -0.64 -11.56
N PHE A 121 25.43 0.07 -11.94
CA PHE A 121 25.06 1.32 -11.28
C PHE A 121 23.83 1.12 -10.39
N ARG A 122 24.08 0.93 -9.09
CA ARG A 122 23.04 1.08 -8.07
C ARG A 122 22.86 2.58 -7.84
N GLU A 123 21.76 3.15 -8.34
CA GLU A 123 21.46 4.54 -8.08
C GLU A 123 21.18 4.76 -6.59
N THR A 124 21.93 5.66 -5.97
CA THR A 124 21.69 6.06 -4.59
C THR A 124 20.48 7.00 -4.52
N PRO A 125 19.85 7.16 -3.34
CA PRO A 125 18.79 8.17 -3.17
C PRO A 125 19.22 9.58 -3.63
N GLN A 126 20.50 9.91 -3.48
CA GLN A 126 21.07 11.17 -3.97
C GLN A 126 21.15 11.24 -5.50
N SER A 127 21.47 10.13 -6.18
CA SER A 127 21.40 10.04 -7.64
C SER A 127 19.97 10.24 -8.14
N MET A 128 19.02 9.59 -7.49
CA MET A 128 17.59 9.73 -7.81
C MET A 128 17.08 11.16 -7.59
N ALA A 129 17.48 11.80 -6.49
CA ALA A 129 17.13 13.21 -6.25
C ALA A 129 17.74 14.14 -7.33
N LYS A 130 18.98 13.87 -7.77
CA LYS A 130 19.60 14.63 -8.87
C LYS A 130 18.88 14.41 -10.20
N LEU A 131 18.53 13.16 -10.52
CA LEU A 131 17.76 12.82 -11.72
C LEU A 131 16.41 13.55 -11.69
N GLN A 132 15.68 13.46 -10.58
CA GLN A 132 14.40 14.13 -10.40
C GLN A 132 14.51 15.65 -10.61
N ASN A 133 15.51 16.29 -10.02
CA ASN A 133 15.76 17.73 -10.17
C ASN A 133 16.23 18.13 -11.59
N SER A 134 16.75 17.19 -12.38
CA SER A 134 17.19 17.44 -13.76
C SER A 134 16.08 17.33 -14.78
N LEU A 135 14.98 16.66 -14.43
CA LEU A 135 13.82 16.52 -15.29
C LEU A 135 12.99 17.80 -15.24
N SER A 136 12.35 18.14 -16.36
CA SER A 136 11.33 19.20 -16.34
C SER A 136 10.20 18.83 -15.39
N ASP A 137 9.47 19.81 -14.88
CA ASP A 137 8.21 19.51 -14.20
C ASP A 137 7.21 18.90 -15.20
N LEU A 138 6.31 18.07 -14.69
CA LEU A 138 5.16 17.66 -15.49
C LEU A 138 4.21 18.86 -15.63
N PRO A 139 3.44 18.94 -16.74
CA PRO A 139 2.37 19.92 -16.84
C PRO A 139 1.45 19.83 -15.62
N ASP A 140 0.98 20.98 -15.14
CA ASP A 140 -0.01 21.00 -14.08
C ASP A 140 -1.29 20.29 -14.56
N PHE A 141 -1.86 19.46 -13.69
CA PHE A 141 -3.00 18.63 -14.06
C PHE A 141 -4.23 19.48 -14.41
N ASP A 142 -4.49 20.56 -13.67
CA ASP A 142 -5.63 21.43 -13.92
C ASP A 142 -5.44 22.24 -15.21
N GLU A 143 -4.22 22.68 -15.48
CA GLU A 143 -3.87 23.31 -16.78
C GLU A 143 -4.06 22.34 -17.95
N GLN A 144 -3.66 21.07 -17.78
CA GLN A 144 -3.82 20.05 -18.81
C GLN A 144 -5.31 19.73 -19.05
N MET A 145 -6.12 19.62 -18.00
CA MET A 145 -7.57 19.47 -18.11
C MET A 145 -8.22 20.64 -18.82
N ALA A 146 -7.83 21.88 -18.50
CA ALA A 146 -8.36 23.09 -19.12
C ALA A 146 -7.90 23.31 -20.58
N SER A 147 -6.87 22.58 -21.03
CA SER A 147 -6.31 22.73 -22.37
C SER A 147 -7.20 22.18 -23.49
N GLN A 148 -8.08 21.23 -23.18
CA GLN A 148 -8.95 20.58 -24.15
C GLN A 148 -10.36 21.16 -24.09
N SER A 149 -10.98 21.35 -25.25
CA SER A 149 -12.38 21.76 -25.31
C SER A 149 -13.29 20.56 -25.09
N LEU A 150 -14.49 20.79 -24.54
CA LEU A 150 -15.50 19.74 -24.33
C LEU A 150 -15.79 18.95 -25.61
N ALA A 151 -15.86 19.62 -26.77
CA ALA A 151 -16.10 18.96 -28.06
C ALA A 151 -14.95 18.00 -28.45
N VAL A 152 -13.70 18.33 -28.13
CA VAL A 152 -12.57 17.41 -28.34
C VAL A 152 -12.70 16.23 -27.39
N GLN A 153 -13.04 16.46 -26.13
CA GLN A 153 -13.19 15.40 -25.14
C GLN A 153 -14.30 14.40 -25.54
N GLU A 154 -15.48 14.91 -25.91
CA GLU A 154 -16.60 14.10 -26.40
C GLU A 154 -16.19 13.24 -27.62
N THR A 155 -15.39 13.78 -28.55
CA THR A 155 -14.90 13.03 -29.71
C THR A 155 -14.05 11.82 -29.31
N TYR A 156 -13.21 11.96 -28.27
CA TYR A 156 -12.36 10.87 -27.79
C TYR A 156 -13.13 9.85 -26.96
N THR A 157 -14.12 10.29 -26.19
CA THR A 157 -15.09 9.41 -25.52
C THR A 157 -15.81 8.52 -26.55
N GLU A 158 -16.33 9.12 -27.62
CA GLU A 158 -16.98 8.39 -28.72
C GLU A 158 -16.03 7.38 -29.39
N LYS A 159 -14.74 7.73 -29.55
CA LYS A 159 -13.74 6.78 -30.08
C LYS A 159 -13.57 5.57 -29.17
N ARG A 160 -13.44 5.77 -27.86
CA ARG A 160 -13.31 4.68 -26.88
C ARG A 160 -14.54 3.78 -26.90
N GLU A 161 -15.73 4.36 -26.86
CA GLU A 161 -16.99 3.61 -26.88
C GLU A 161 -17.14 2.83 -28.19
N THR A 162 -16.80 3.43 -29.33
CA THR A 162 -16.82 2.75 -30.63
C THR A 162 -15.77 1.64 -30.70
N ALA A 163 -14.58 1.84 -30.12
CA ALA A 163 -13.55 0.83 -30.06
C ALA A 163 -14.00 -0.40 -29.26
N ALA A 164 -14.71 -0.20 -28.15
CA ALA A 164 -15.27 -1.29 -27.34
C ALA A 164 -16.32 -2.15 -28.09
N LEU A 165 -16.92 -1.62 -29.16
CA LEU A 165 -17.89 -2.33 -30.01
C LEU A 165 -17.24 -3.08 -31.18
N ARG A 166 -15.94 -2.90 -31.45
CA ARG A 166 -15.23 -3.57 -32.55
C ARG A 166 -15.16 -5.07 -32.28
N GLN A 167 -15.81 -5.88 -33.12
CA GLN A 167 -15.77 -7.36 -33.00
C GLN A 167 -14.54 -7.97 -33.68
N ASP A 168 -13.95 -7.27 -34.66
CA ASP A 168 -12.86 -7.76 -35.50
C ASP A 168 -11.46 -7.46 -34.95
N VAL A 169 -11.38 -6.74 -33.82
CA VAL A 169 -10.13 -6.26 -33.23
C VAL A 169 -10.04 -6.73 -31.79
N SER A 170 -9.14 -7.67 -31.49
CA SER A 170 -8.85 -8.11 -30.13
C SER A 170 -7.80 -7.21 -29.47
N PHE A 171 -7.96 -7.00 -28.16
CA PHE A 171 -6.91 -6.46 -27.29
C PHE A 171 -6.52 -7.54 -26.28
N HIS A 172 -5.29 -8.04 -26.38
CA HIS A 172 -4.74 -9.00 -25.41
C HIS A 172 -3.91 -8.29 -24.33
N ILE A 173 -4.18 -8.66 -23.07
CA ILE A 173 -3.36 -8.26 -21.93
C ILE A 173 -2.51 -9.45 -21.53
N ASP A 174 -1.18 -9.29 -21.63
CA ASP A 174 -0.24 -10.33 -21.22
C ASP A 174 -0.34 -10.51 -19.70
N GLN A 175 -0.70 -11.72 -19.26
CA GLN A 175 -0.92 -12.03 -17.85
C GLN A 175 0.27 -12.77 -17.25
N LEU A 176 0.75 -12.29 -16.10
CA LEU A 176 1.67 -13.05 -15.27
C LEU A 176 0.89 -14.16 -14.54
N SER A 177 1.61 -15.21 -14.13
CA SER A 177 0.96 -16.24 -13.32
C SER A 177 0.45 -15.65 -12.00
N GLU A 178 -0.72 -16.10 -11.55
CA GLU A 178 -1.30 -15.63 -10.28
C GLU A 178 -0.34 -15.75 -9.09
N SER A 179 0.52 -16.78 -9.10
CA SER A 179 1.54 -16.98 -8.06
C SER A 179 2.62 -15.90 -8.13
N GLU A 180 3.07 -15.55 -9.34
CA GLU A 180 4.07 -14.51 -9.60
C GLU A 180 3.52 -13.13 -9.24
N THR A 181 2.32 -12.78 -9.73
CA THR A 181 1.66 -11.49 -9.44
C THR A 181 1.50 -11.28 -7.94
N ARG A 182 0.97 -12.28 -7.22
CA ARG A 182 0.85 -12.24 -5.75
C ARG A 182 2.19 -11.96 -5.07
N LYS A 183 3.23 -12.68 -5.49
CA LYS A 183 4.57 -12.52 -4.90
C LYS A 183 5.10 -11.12 -5.13
N LEU A 184 4.99 -10.59 -6.35
CA LEU A 184 5.44 -9.25 -6.70
C LEU A 184 4.78 -8.17 -5.84
N PHE A 185 3.45 -8.25 -5.64
CA PHE A 185 2.72 -7.31 -4.79
C PHE A 185 3.15 -7.37 -3.32
N ILE A 186 3.26 -8.57 -2.76
CA ILE A 186 3.63 -8.73 -1.34
C ILE A 186 5.09 -8.29 -1.12
N ASP A 187 6.00 -8.68 -2.02
CA ASP A 187 7.42 -8.36 -1.91
C ASP A 187 7.69 -6.86 -1.99
N ILE A 188 6.97 -6.13 -2.87
CA ILE A 188 7.12 -4.67 -2.93
C ILE A 188 6.52 -3.99 -1.70
N ASP A 189 5.40 -4.46 -1.16
CA ASP A 189 4.78 -3.87 0.03
C ASP A 189 5.63 -4.06 1.29
N LEU A 190 6.26 -5.24 1.44
CA LEU A 190 7.21 -5.49 2.51
C LEU A 190 8.42 -4.56 2.38
N ARG A 191 9.01 -4.41 1.19
CA ARG A 191 10.12 -3.47 0.97
C ARG A 191 9.73 -2.01 1.19
N LEU A 192 8.53 -1.60 0.79
CA LEU A 192 8.02 -0.26 1.05
C LEU A 192 7.84 0.02 2.55
N ALA A 193 7.52 -1.01 3.35
CA ALA A 193 7.51 -0.93 4.80
C ALA A 193 8.91 -1.04 5.44
N GLY A 194 9.99 -1.12 4.65
CA GLY A 194 11.38 -1.14 5.12
C GLY A 194 11.93 -2.53 5.44
N TRP A 195 11.24 -3.61 5.05
CA TRP A 195 11.73 -4.97 5.22
C TRP A 195 12.75 -5.33 4.13
N THR A 196 13.84 -5.98 4.56
CA THR A 196 14.92 -6.47 3.71
C THR A 196 14.96 -7.98 3.76
N PHE A 197 14.74 -8.59 2.60
CA PHE A 197 14.77 -10.04 2.43
C PHE A 197 16.14 -10.62 2.80
N GLU A 198 16.14 -11.81 3.41
CA GLU A 198 17.34 -12.52 3.89
C GLU A 198 18.09 -11.84 5.05
N GLU A 199 17.66 -10.64 5.47
CA GLU A 199 18.21 -9.93 6.64
C GLU A 199 17.20 -9.91 7.80
N ASN A 200 16.06 -9.22 7.62
CA ASN A 200 15.03 -9.09 8.64
C ASN A 200 13.64 -9.59 8.18
N CYS A 201 13.56 -10.13 6.96
CA CYS A 201 12.41 -10.81 6.39
C CYS A 201 12.86 -12.14 5.78
N CYS A 202 12.41 -13.26 6.35
CA CYS A 202 12.67 -14.59 5.80
C CYS A 202 11.42 -15.13 5.10
N VAL A 203 11.63 -15.88 4.03
CA VAL A 203 10.58 -16.43 3.16
C VAL A 203 10.50 -17.94 3.38
N GLU A 204 9.28 -18.50 3.35
CA GLU A 204 9.01 -19.95 3.46
C GLU A 204 9.66 -20.58 4.71
N VAL A 205 9.39 -20.01 5.89
CA VAL A 205 9.97 -20.50 7.15
C VAL A 205 9.13 -21.66 7.69
N ALA A 206 9.78 -22.80 7.90
CA ALA A 206 9.14 -24.01 8.42
C ALA A 206 8.63 -23.81 9.86
N VAL A 207 7.40 -24.25 10.11
CA VAL A 207 6.77 -24.32 11.43
C VAL A 207 6.45 -25.78 11.73
N HIS A 208 7.16 -26.35 12.70
CA HIS A 208 7.00 -27.74 13.12
C HIS A 208 6.10 -27.86 14.36
N GLY A 209 5.30 -28.92 14.44
CA GLY A 209 4.44 -29.21 15.59
C GLY A 209 2.97 -28.84 15.38
N LEU A 210 2.54 -28.74 14.11
CA LEU A 210 1.14 -28.54 13.77
C LEU A 210 0.32 -29.81 14.07
N LYS A 211 -0.92 -29.63 14.50
CA LYS A 211 -1.83 -30.73 14.83
C LYS A 211 -2.42 -31.41 13.59
N HIS A 212 -2.44 -30.71 12.46
CA HIS A 212 -3.07 -31.14 11.21
C HIS A 212 -2.02 -31.35 10.11
N GLY A 213 -2.33 -32.22 9.15
CA GLY A 213 -1.46 -32.51 8.00
C GLY A 213 -0.21 -33.32 8.36
N THR A 214 0.93 -33.00 7.72
CA THR A 214 2.23 -33.66 7.93
C THR A 214 2.92 -33.24 9.24
N GLY A 215 2.29 -32.36 10.03
CA GLY A 215 2.87 -31.79 11.25
C GLY A 215 3.88 -30.66 11.00
N THR A 216 4.17 -30.34 9.74
CA THR A 216 5.03 -29.21 9.32
C THR A 216 4.30 -28.35 8.30
N GLY A 217 4.28 -27.04 8.54
CA GLY A 217 3.79 -26.02 7.61
C GLY A 217 4.86 -24.99 7.33
N TYR A 218 4.57 -24.01 6.49
CA TYR A 218 5.51 -22.95 6.13
C TYR A 218 4.79 -21.60 6.22
N CYS A 219 5.34 -20.68 7.00
CA CYS A 219 4.93 -19.29 6.95
C CYS A 219 5.50 -18.67 5.66
N ASP A 220 4.66 -18.04 4.83
CA ASP A 220 5.15 -17.38 3.60
C ASP A 220 6.23 -16.34 3.94
N TYR A 221 6.02 -15.54 4.99
CA TYR A 221 7.04 -14.61 5.48
C TYR A 221 7.10 -14.56 7.01
N VAL A 222 8.32 -14.37 7.53
CA VAL A 222 8.58 -14.11 8.96
C VAL A 222 9.42 -12.85 9.10
N LEU A 223 8.92 -11.92 9.91
CA LEU A 223 9.46 -10.58 10.10
C LEU A 223 10.16 -10.48 11.45
N TYR A 224 11.44 -10.12 11.46
CA TYR A 224 12.30 -10.14 12.63
C TYR A 224 12.63 -8.72 13.14
N GLY A 225 12.70 -8.58 14.46
CA GLY A 225 13.19 -7.36 15.12
C GLY A 225 14.72 -7.29 15.10
N LYS A 226 15.27 -6.13 15.47
CA LYS A 226 16.73 -5.89 15.52
C LYS A 226 17.47 -6.82 16.48
N ASN A 227 16.75 -7.41 17.43
CA ASN A 227 17.26 -8.40 18.39
C ASN A 227 17.10 -9.86 17.91
N GLY A 228 16.72 -10.08 16.65
CA GLY A 228 16.48 -11.41 16.09
C GLY A 228 15.20 -12.10 16.55
N LYS A 229 14.34 -11.41 17.31
CA LYS A 229 13.04 -11.95 17.74
C LYS A 229 12.01 -11.87 16.62
N VAL A 230 11.10 -12.84 16.56
CA VAL A 230 10.01 -12.85 15.58
C VAL A 230 8.98 -11.79 15.97
N LEU A 231 8.83 -10.74 15.18
CA LEU A 231 7.82 -9.71 15.41
C LEU A 231 6.48 -10.10 14.79
N ALA A 232 6.50 -10.63 13.57
CA ALA A 232 5.28 -11.04 12.88
C ALA A 232 5.49 -12.20 11.92
N ILE A 233 4.38 -12.86 11.60
CA ILE A 233 4.27 -13.85 10.53
C ILE A 233 3.21 -13.40 9.53
N VAL A 234 3.42 -13.73 8.25
CA VAL A 234 2.54 -13.37 7.15
C VAL A 234 2.11 -14.64 6.42
N GLU A 235 0.79 -14.79 6.25
CA GLU A 235 0.18 -15.84 5.44
C GLU A 235 -0.41 -15.22 4.17
N ALA A 236 -0.05 -15.76 3.01
CA ALA A 236 -0.39 -15.24 1.70
C ALA A 236 -1.36 -16.17 0.95
N LYS A 237 -2.45 -15.62 0.44
CA LYS A 237 -3.39 -16.30 -0.46
C LYS A 237 -3.29 -15.75 -1.88
N LYS A 238 -3.80 -16.52 -2.85
CA LYS A 238 -3.92 -16.08 -4.25
C LYS A 238 -4.60 -14.71 -4.31
N ALA A 239 -4.16 -13.81 -5.18
CA ALA A 239 -4.70 -12.45 -5.34
C ALA A 239 -6.23 -12.43 -5.59
N SER A 240 -6.72 -13.44 -6.32
CA SER A 240 -8.12 -13.75 -6.62
C SER A 240 -8.94 -14.27 -5.44
N VAL A 241 -8.31 -14.66 -4.34
CA VAL A 241 -8.97 -15.23 -3.16
C VAL A 241 -9.02 -14.20 -2.03
N ASN A 242 -10.12 -14.18 -1.29
CA ASN A 242 -10.23 -13.36 -0.09
C ASN A 242 -9.20 -13.84 0.96
N PRO A 243 -8.27 -12.98 1.44
CA PRO A 243 -7.21 -13.39 2.36
C PRO A 243 -7.72 -13.92 3.70
N GLU A 244 -8.96 -13.60 4.09
CA GLU A 244 -9.59 -14.06 5.33
C GLU A 244 -9.61 -15.59 5.48
N VAL A 245 -9.57 -16.34 4.38
CA VAL A 245 -9.49 -17.82 4.43
C VAL A 245 -8.18 -18.31 5.08
N GLY A 246 -7.13 -17.49 5.11
CA GLY A 246 -5.86 -17.79 5.77
C GLY A 246 -5.85 -17.56 7.28
N GLU A 247 -6.93 -17.02 7.86
CA GLU A 247 -6.96 -16.64 9.28
C GLU A 247 -6.77 -17.82 10.23
N VAL A 248 -7.37 -18.98 9.93
CA VAL A 248 -7.21 -20.18 10.76
C VAL A 248 -5.75 -20.65 10.75
N GLN A 249 -5.16 -20.72 9.56
CA GLN A 249 -3.79 -21.19 9.35
C GLN A 249 -2.77 -20.30 10.06
N VAL A 250 -2.85 -18.98 9.90
CA VAL A 250 -1.90 -18.07 10.56
C VAL A 250 -2.03 -18.13 12.09
N LYS A 251 -3.24 -18.35 12.62
CA LYS A 251 -3.45 -18.51 14.07
C LYS A 251 -2.83 -19.81 14.58
N GLU A 252 -2.96 -20.92 13.85
CA GLU A 252 -2.30 -22.18 14.20
C GLU A 252 -0.78 -22.02 14.20
N TYR A 253 -0.22 -21.34 13.20
CA TYR A 253 1.22 -21.06 13.13
C TYR A 253 1.69 -20.21 14.31
N ALA A 254 0.94 -19.16 14.65
CA ALA A 254 1.24 -18.31 15.79
C ALA A 254 1.18 -19.07 17.13
N GLU A 255 0.22 -19.97 17.32
CA GLU A 255 0.11 -20.78 18.55
C GLU A 255 1.29 -21.74 18.72
N VAL A 256 1.75 -22.35 17.62
CA VAL A 256 2.91 -23.24 17.66
C VAL A 256 4.18 -22.46 17.94
N LEU A 257 4.38 -21.34 17.23
CA LEU A 257 5.54 -20.46 17.46
C LEU A 257 5.53 -19.91 18.88
N GLU A 258 4.38 -19.49 19.41
CA GLU A 258 4.23 -18.99 20.77
C GLU A 258 4.73 -20.00 21.82
N LYS A 259 4.43 -21.29 21.64
CA LYS A 259 4.94 -22.35 22.52
C LYS A 259 6.45 -22.55 22.41
N GLN A 260 7.04 -22.29 21.24
CA GLN A 260 8.47 -22.47 21.00
C GLN A 260 9.30 -21.28 21.49
N ILE A 261 8.84 -20.05 21.22
CA ILE A 261 9.60 -18.82 21.50
C ILE A 261 9.16 -18.10 22.79
N GLY A 262 8.03 -18.52 23.39
CA GLY A 262 7.52 -18.01 24.68
C GLY A 262 6.70 -16.72 24.60
N TYR A 263 6.38 -16.24 23.39
CA TYR A 263 5.53 -15.08 23.17
C TYR A 263 4.85 -15.16 21.80
N ARG A 264 3.68 -14.53 21.65
CA ARG A 264 2.89 -14.59 20.42
C ARG A 264 3.38 -13.57 19.38
N PRO A 265 3.71 -13.95 18.13
CA PRO A 265 3.98 -12.98 17.07
C PRO A 265 2.70 -12.26 16.61
N ILE A 266 2.82 -11.08 16.00
CA ILE A 266 1.73 -10.44 15.24
C ILE A 266 1.45 -11.28 13.99
N CYS A 267 0.19 -11.37 13.59
CA CYS A 267 -0.18 -12.14 12.41
C CYS A 267 -0.69 -11.20 11.32
N PHE A 268 -0.26 -11.44 10.09
CA PHE A 268 -0.82 -10.82 8.89
C PHE A 268 -1.41 -11.88 7.97
N ILE A 269 -2.51 -11.53 7.32
CA ILE A 269 -3.05 -12.27 6.17
C ILE A 269 -3.17 -11.32 4.98
N THR A 270 -2.78 -11.79 3.80
CA THR A 270 -2.76 -10.95 2.61
C THR A 270 -2.99 -11.74 1.33
N ASN A 271 -3.41 -11.04 0.28
CA ASN A 271 -3.39 -11.54 -1.09
C ASN A 271 -2.60 -10.61 -2.04
N GLY A 272 -1.79 -9.69 -1.49
CA GLY A 272 -1.06 -8.65 -2.21
C GLY A 272 -1.85 -7.36 -2.48
N LEU A 273 -3.19 -7.43 -2.52
CA LEU A 273 -4.06 -6.26 -2.71
C LEU A 273 -4.73 -5.81 -1.42
N LYS A 274 -5.16 -6.76 -0.60
CA LYS A 274 -5.75 -6.54 0.73
C LYS A 274 -4.82 -7.11 1.79
N HIS A 275 -4.68 -6.38 2.88
CA HIS A 275 -3.87 -6.76 4.03
C HIS A 275 -4.71 -6.66 5.29
N TYR A 276 -4.61 -7.66 6.16
CA TYR A 276 -5.22 -7.62 7.48
C TYR A 276 -4.18 -7.93 8.53
N ILE A 277 -4.25 -7.22 9.66
CA ILE A 277 -3.51 -7.51 10.88
C ILE A 277 -4.41 -8.20 11.89
N LEU A 278 -3.85 -9.18 12.58
CA LEU A 278 -4.47 -9.88 13.69
C LEU A 278 -3.55 -9.72 14.91
N ASP A 279 -3.92 -8.78 15.77
CA ASP A 279 -3.24 -8.43 17.01
C ASP A 279 -4.29 -8.06 18.06
N GLY A 280 -4.82 -9.07 18.75
CA GLY A 280 -5.95 -8.96 19.68
C GLY A 280 -7.19 -9.75 19.26
N VAL A 281 -8.37 -9.28 19.66
CA VAL A 281 -9.64 -10.03 19.51
C VAL A 281 -10.15 -10.07 18.06
N ASN A 282 -9.99 -8.96 17.32
CA ASN A 282 -10.58 -8.80 15.99
C ASN A 282 -9.51 -8.59 14.93
N ARG A 283 -9.69 -9.22 13.75
CA ARG A 283 -8.93 -8.87 12.54
C ARG A 283 -9.26 -7.44 12.11
N ARG A 284 -8.29 -6.76 11.50
CA ARG A 284 -8.47 -5.41 10.98
C ARG A 284 -7.78 -5.25 9.64
N GLN A 285 -8.49 -4.69 8.67
CA GLN A 285 -7.87 -4.32 7.39
C GLN A 285 -6.91 -3.14 7.58
N ILE A 286 -5.74 -3.22 6.96
CA ILE A 286 -4.70 -2.20 6.97
C ILE A 286 -4.34 -1.83 5.53
N ALA A 287 -3.81 -0.63 5.34
CA ALA A 287 -3.38 -0.17 4.02
C ALA A 287 -2.08 -0.84 3.52
N GLY A 288 -1.23 -1.29 4.44
CA GLY A 288 0.04 -1.95 4.12
C GLY A 288 0.69 -2.52 5.38
N PHE A 289 1.81 -3.22 5.20
CA PHE A 289 2.57 -3.77 6.31
C PHE A 289 3.17 -2.69 7.19
N TYR A 290 3.39 -3.03 8.46
CA TYR A 290 3.97 -2.12 9.44
C TYR A 290 5.49 -2.22 9.33
N SER A 291 6.18 -1.11 9.57
CA SER A 291 7.64 -1.10 9.65
C SER A 291 8.17 -1.89 10.84
N GLN A 292 9.46 -2.23 10.81
CA GLN A 292 10.12 -2.95 11.90
C GLN A 292 9.94 -2.22 13.25
N GLU A 293 10.10 -0.89 13.27
CA GLU A 293 9.90 -0.06 14.46
C GLU A 293 8.46 -0.04 14.96
N GLU A 294 7.48 -0.02 14.03
CA GLU A 294 6.05 -0.04 14.39
C GLU A 294 5.63 -1.38 14.97
N LEU A 295 6.11 -2.50 14.41
CA LEU A 295 5.86 -3.83 14.97
C LEU A 295 6.55 -4.01 16.32
N GLN A 296 7.78 -3.51 16.48
CA GLN A 296 8.46 -3.52 17.77
C GLN A 296 7.66 -2.73 18.81
N LEU A 297 7.17 -1.54 18.45
CA LEU A 297 6.33 -0.72 19.33
C LEU A 297 5.03 -1.44 19.73
N LEU A 298 4.40 -2.16 18.81
CA LEU A 298 3.21 -2.96 19.13
C LEU A 298 3.53 -4.09 20.12
N MET A 299 4.65 -4.80 19.91
CA MET A 299 5.12 -5.84 20.83
C MET A 299 5.42 -5.26 22.22
N ASP A 300 6.17 -4.16 22.30
CA ASP A 300 6.55 -3.51 23.55
C ASP A 300 5.32 -3.03 24.33
N ARG A 301 4.30 -2.53 23.63
CA ARG A 301 3.04 -2.08 24.24
C ARG A 301 2.30 -3.18 24.99
N ARG A 302 2.43 -4.45 24.59
CA ARG A 302 1.81 -5.57 25.33
C ARG A 302 2.30 -5.69 26.77
N HIS A 303 3.48 -5.12 27.06
CA HIS A 303 4.08 -5.12 28.41
C HIS A 303 4.13 -3.74 29.05
N LEU A 304 4.23 -2.67 28.24
CA LEU A 304 4.39 -1.30 28.73
C LEU A 304 3.07 -0.55 28.93
N GLN A 305 1.99 -0.97 28.27
CA GLN A 305 0.71 -0.30 28.34
C GLN A 305 0.12 -0.44 29.75
N LYS A 306 -0.17 0.70 30.39
CA LYS A 306 -0.81 0.73 31.71
C LYS A 306 -2.33 0.72 31.55
N PRO A 307 -3.09 -0.03 32.36
CA PRO A 307 -4.55 0.00 32.31
C PRO A 307 -5.10 1.43 32.45
N LEU A 308 -6.17 1.74 31.71
CA LEU A 308 -6.91 3.00 31.87
C LEU A 308 -8.02 2.86 32.90
N GLU A 309 -7.65 2.38 34.08
CA GLU A 309 -8.56 2.23 35.23
C GLU A 309 -8.43 3.44 36.17
N ASP A 310 -9.52 3.79 36.86
CA ASP A 310 -9.58 4.90 37.82
C ASP A 310 -9.10 6.26 37.28
N ILE A 311 -9.34 6.51 35.99
CA ILE A 311 -8.84 7.70 35.29
C ILE A 311 -9.31 9.01 35.92
N SER A 312 -10.53 9.05 36.47
CA SER A 312 -11.08 10.26 37.08
C SER A 312 -10.18 10.86 38.18
N SER A 313 -9.48 10.01 38.94
CA SER A 313 -8.52 10.42 39.98
C SER A 313 -7.14 10.80 39.45
N LYS A 314 -6.83 10.44 38.20
CA LYS A 314 -5.54 10.66 37.51
C LYS A 314 -5.56 11.86 36.57
N ILE A 315 -6.71 12.54 36.44
CA ILE A 315 -6.87 13.79 35.70
C ILE A 315 -6.32 14.93 36.57
N ARG A 316 -5.47 15.78 35.98
CA ARG A 316 -4.96 16.96 36.67
C ARG A 316 -5.94 18.12 36.55
N ASP A 317 -6.31 18.71 37.68
CA ASP A 317 -7.32 19.77 37.75
C ASP A 317 -6.87 21.11 37.13
N ASP A 318 -5.56 21.34 37.07
CA ASP A 318 -4.94 22.49 36.41
C ASP A 318 -5.16 22.45 34.88
N ILE A 319 -5.20 21.26 34.27
CA ILE A 319 -5.52 21.06 32.86
C ILE A 319 -7.05 21.05 32.66
N SER A 320 -7.77 20.17 33.36
CA SER A 320 -9.22 19.99 33.20
C SER A 320 -9.93 19.66 34.51
N GLY A 321 -10.33 20.68 35.27
CA GLY A 321 -11.00 20.51 36.56
C GLY A 321 -12.53 20.40 36.52
N ARG A 322 -13.20 20.70 35.40
CA ARG A 322 -14.68 20.71 35.35
C ARG A 322 -15.23 19.28 35.27
N TYR A 323 -16.33 19.00 35.99
CA TYR A 323 -16.90 17.64 36.10
C TYR A 323 -17.22 17.00 34.74
N TYR A 324 -17.76 17.75 33.78
CA TYR A 324 -18.10 17.24 32.45
C TYR A 324 -16.86 16.97 31.58
N GLN A 325 -15.75 17.69 31.80
CA GLN A 325 -14.49 17.39 31.13
C GLN A 325 -13.95 16.07 31.67
N LYS A 326 -13.96 15.89 32.99
CA LYS A 326 -13.56 14.63 33.62
C LYS A 326 -14.40 13.46 33.14
N HIS A 327 -15.72 13.64 33.07
CA HIS A 327 -16.63 12.62 32.54
C HIS A 327 -16.29 12.26 31.09
N ALA A 328 -16.15 13.26 30.20
CA ALA A 328 -15.78 13.03 28.81
C ALA A 328 -14.45 12.27 28.66
N ILE A 329 -13.43 12.65 29.43
CA ILE A 329 -12.10 12.01 29.42
C ILE A 329 -12.21 10.55 29.86
N THR A 330 -12.90 10.29 30.97
CA THR A 330 -13.10 8.93 31.50
C THR A 330 -13.85 8.06 30.50
N SER A 331 -14.93 8.56 29.88
CA SER A 331 -15.69 7.80 28.89
C SER A 331 -14.88 7.42 27.66
N VAL A 332 -13.99 8.30 27.18
CA VAL A 332 -13.07 7.97 26.08
C VAL A 332 -12.08 6.88 26.50
N CYS A 333 -11.54 6.98 27.72
CA CYS A 333 -10.60 5.98 28.24
C CYS A 333 -11.27 4.61 28.43
N GLU A 334 -12.50 4.57 28.95
CA GLU A 334 -13.30 3.35 29.05
C GLU A 334 -13.61 2.74 27.68
N ALA A 335 -13.97 3.56 26.69
CA ALA A 335 -14.19 3.09 25.33
C ALA A 335 -12.91 2.43 24.77
N PHE A 336 -11.75 3.07 24.96
CA PHE A 336 -10.46 2.54 24.49
C PHE A 336 -10.04 1.25 25.22
N SER A 337 -10.25 1.17 26.54
CA SER A 337 -10.09 -0.08 27.31
C SER A 337 -10.97 -1.21 26.78
N ASN A 338 -12.16 -0.88 26.26
CA ASN A 338 -13.07 -1.83 25.63
C ASN A 338 -12.79 -2.08 24.13
N ASN A 339 -11.55 -1.88 23.69
CA ASN A 339 -11.09 -2.08 22.31
C ASN A 339 -11.82 -1.21 21.26
N ARG A 340 -12.49 -0.11 21.66
CA ARG A 340 -12.97 0.89 20.70
C ARG A 340 -11.79 1.76 20.25
N ARG A 341 -11.72 2.05 18.96
CA ARG A 341 -10.59 2.80 18.36
C ARG A 341 -10.90 4.25 18.05
N GLN A 342 -12.17 4.64 18.16
CA GLN A 342 -12.66 5.97 17.83
C GLN A 342 -13.65 6.39 18.92
N ALA A 343 -13.64 7.68 19.23
CA ALA A 343 -14.60 8.30 20.12
C ALA A 343 -14.98 9.67 19.54
N LEU A 344 -16.26 10.04 19.64
CA LEU A 344 -16.77 11.34 19.23
C LEU A 344 -17.25 12.09 20.47
N LEU A 345 -16.70 13.28 20.71
CA LEU A 345 -17.11 14.16 21.79
C LEU A 345 -17.87 15.36 21.22
N VAL A 346 -19.14 15.49 21.59
CA VAL A 346 -19.98 16.64 21.24
C VAL A 346 -19.99 17.60 22.42
N MET A 347 -19.38 18.77 22.24
CA MET A 347 -19.21 19.77 23.29
C MET A 347 -19.51 21.17 22.76
N ALA A 348 -20.28 21.95 23.54
CA ALA A 348 -20.61 23.34 23.18
C ALA A 348 -19.35 24.23 23.03
N THR A 349 -19.44 25.29 22.23
CA THR A 349 -18.38 26.31 22.14
C THR A 349 -18.19 26.99 23.50
N GLY A 350 -16.95 27.25 23.88
CA GLY A 350 -16.60 27.79 25.21
C GLY A 350 -16.58 26.78 26.36
N SER A 351 -16.98 25.52 26.16
CA SER A 351 -16.95 24.48 27.21
C SER A 351 -15.53 23.97 27.56
N GLY A 352 -14.50 24.36 26.80
CA GLY A 352 -13.11 23.96 27.04
C GLY A 352 -12.68 22.69 26.30
N LYS A 353 -13.11 22.52 25.04
CA LYS A 353 -12.72 21.40 24.15
C LYS A 353 -11.21 21.17 24.10
N THR A 354 -10.43 22.24 23.93
CA THR A 354 -8.96 22.18 23.87
C THR A 354 -8.37 21.61 25.17
N ARG A 355 -8.87 22.06 26.34
CA ARG A 355 -8.42 21.53 27.63
C ARG A 355 -8.75 20.05 27.81
N THR A 356 -9.94 19.62 27.38
CA THR A 356 -10.34 18.20 27.38
C THR A 356 -9.40 17.37 26.51
N ALA A 357 -9.08 17.84 25.29
CA ALA A 357 -8.19 17.13 24.38
C ALA A 357 -6.75 17.04 24.91
N VAL A 358 -6.21 18.14 25.45
CA VAL A 358 -4.87 18.14 26.08
C VAL A 358 -4.81 17.16 27.26
N SER A 359 -5.85 17.10 28.09
CA SER A 359 -5.89 16.14 29.20
C SER A 359 -5.99 14.69 28.73
N LEU A 360 -6.70 14.41 27.63
CA LEU A 360 -6.72 13.08 27.01
C LEU A 360 -5.32 12.69 26.54
N VAL A 361 -4.62 13.59 25.85
CA VAL A 361 -3.25 13.37 25.38
C VAL A 361 -2.31 13.09 26.55
N ASP A 362 -2.39 13.88 27.63
CA ASP A 362 -1.59 13.67 28.83
C ASP A 362 -1.81 12.28 29.45
N ILE A 363 -3.07 11.87 29.64
CA ILE A 363 -3.40 10.56 30.21
C ILE A 363 -2.92 9.43 29.31
N LEU A 364 -3.28 9.45 28.03
CA LEU A 364 -2.95 8.38 27.10
C LEU A 364 -1.43 8.25 26.92
N SER A 365 -0.69 9.36 26.94
CA SER A 365 0.78 9.34 26.84
C SER A 365 1.40 8.75 28.10
N ARG A 366 0.98 9.19 29.30
CA ARG A 366 1.50 8.65 30.59
C ARG A 366 1.19 7.16 30.81
N HIS A 367 0.16 6.65 30.15
CA HIS A 367 -0.23 5.25 30.18
C HIS A 367 0.32 4.43 29.00
N ASN A 368 1.16 5.02 28.13
CA ASN A 368 1.76 4.38 26.95
C ASN A 368 0.75 3.89 25.89
N TRP A 369 -0.43 4.50 25.81
CA TRP A 369 -1.45 4.21 24.78
C TRP A 369 -1.19 4.94 23.46
N VAL A 370 -0.58 6.12 23.50
CA VAL A 370 -0.25 6.92 22.32
C VAL A 370 1.24 7.26 22.30
N LYS A 371 1.78 7.44 21.10
CA LYS A 371 3.18 7.86 20.87
C LYS A 371 3.20 9.17 20.08
N ASN A 372 2.51 9.19 18.95
CA ASN A 372 2.33 10.36 18.12
C ASN A 372 0.90 10.88 18.28
N VAL A 373 0.76 12.20 18.41
CA VAL A 373 -0.52 12.88 18.49
C VAL A 373 -0.54 13.96 17.42
N LEU A 374 -1.53 13.90 16.54
CA LEU A 374 -1.88 14.98 15.65
C LEU A 374 -3.08 15.70 16.27
N PHE A 375 -2.90 16.96 16.64
CA PHE A 375 -3.92 17.79 17.27
C PHE A 375 -4.35 18.92 16.35
#